data_AF-A0A5F2AXK2-F1
#
_entry.id   AF-A0A5F2AXK2-F1
#
_cell.length_a   1.000
_cell.length_b   1.000
_cell.length_c   1.000
_cell.angle_alpha   90.00
_cell.angle_beta   90.00
_cell.angle_gamma   90.00
#
_symmetry.space_group_name_H-M   'P 1'
#
loop_
_entity.id
_entity.type
_entity.pdbx_description
1 polymer ?
#
loop_
_entity_poly.entity_id
_entity_poly.type
_entity_poly.pdbx_seq_one_letter_code
_entity_poly.pdbx_strand_id
1 'polypeptide(L)'
;MNSGNITVNFLLPFETSSTFSGLTTDLRVLKHGSMFDSKLIRFGFAILLCTACSPAKKELPTFSQNLECTKEEIPLWIQPADDIEAGNDLEIIYCNQRETPNGKRLELSLVFRDEKHPSFWKDAVYRIYRGFKYGRHKDIESLRLQFSKTGELSTVHLKNVYSGDQIFSQDPVQHFDSVLKADQLTKEEKKPVLYINTWNHMFSEKDQNPKLSKKKLDNVELRTGSREELDAFYSGSQN
;
A
#
# COMPACT_ATOMS: atom_id res chain seq x y z
N MET A 1 -1.53 -43.80 -33.80
CA MET A 1 -1.21 -45.24 -33.72
C MET A 1 0.10 -45.39 -32.98
N ASN A 2 0.07 -46.16 -31.87
CA ASN A 2 1.19 -46.81 -31.15
C ASN A 2 2.32 -45.93 -30.60
N SER A 3 2.83 -46.11 -29.38
CA SER A 3 2.62 -47.10 -28.30
C SER A 3 3.55 -46.67 -27.15
N GLY A 4 3.09 -46.58 -25.89
CA GLY A 4 3.43 -47.54 -24.80
C GLY A 4 4.85 -47.32 -24.21
N ASN A 5 5.17 -47.44 -22.92
CA ASN A 5 4.50 -47.96 -21.72
C ASN A 5 5.43 -47.77 -20.49
N ILE A 6 4.83 -47.61 -19.29
CA ILE A 6 5.17 -48.24 -17.97
C ILE A 6 6.44 -47.79 -17.20
N THR A 7 6.33 -47.14 -16.00
CA THR A 7 6.34 -47.64 -14.57
C THR A 7 7.69 -48.26 -14.12
N VAL A 8 8.32 -48.05 -12.94
CA VAL A 8 7.94 -48.30 -11.52
C VAL A 8 9.02 -47.75 -10.54
N ASN A 9 8.57 -47.40 -9.31
CA ASN A 9 9.24 -47.21 -8.00
C ASN A 9 10.59 -47.91 -7.72
N PHE A 10 11.34 -47.43 -6.70
CA PHE A 10 11.77 -48.26 -5.54
C PHE A 10 12.29 -47.43 -4.34
N LEU A 11 11.93 -47.90 -3.13
CA LEU A 11 12.33 -47.46 -1.78
C LEU A 11 13.71 -48.01 -1.38
N LEU A 12 14.36 -47.27 -0.43
CA LEU A 12 15.26 -47.63 0.72
C LEU A 12 16.13 -48.89 0.66
N PRO A 13 17.36 -48.92 1.24
CA PRO A 13 17.57 -49.17 2.70
C PRO A 13 18.89 -48.52 3.24
N PHE A 14 19.42 -48.64 4.47
CA PHE A 14 19.44 -49.68 5.52
C PHE A 14 19.91 -49.07 6.87
N GLU A 15 19.68 -49.85 7.92
CA GLU A 15 20.00 -49.70 9.35
C GLU A 15 21.50 -49.62 9.72
N THR A 16 21.81 -49.24 10.97
CA THR A 16 22.32 -50.19 12.00
C THR A 16 22.55 -49.51 13.36
N SER A 17 22.17 -50.26 14.38
CA SER A 17 22.39 -50.05 15.81
C SER A 17 23.77 -50.51 16.27
N SER A 18 24.34 -49.88 17.30
CA SER A 18 25.25 -50.58 18.24
C SER A 18 25.29 -49.90 19.61
N THR A 19 24.88 -50.65 20.63
CA THR A 19 25.11 -50.42 22.06
C THR A 19 26.53 -50.85 22.46
N PHE A 20 27.23 -50.08 23.31
CA PHE A 20 28.24 -50.65 24.22
C PHE A 20 28.35 -49.84 25.51
N SER A 21 28.56 -50.58 26.59
CA SER A 21 28.51 -50.21 28.01
C SER A 21 29.91 -49.92 28.57
N GLY A 22 29.99 -49.03 29.57
CA GLY A 22 30.78 -49.32 30.76
C GLY A 22 31.98 -48.40 31.09
N LEU A 23 32.08 -48.14 32.40
CA LEU A 23 33.24 -47.75 33.22
C LEU A 23 33.52 -46.26 33.50
N THR A 24 33.09 -45.92 34.72
CA THR A 24 33.57 -44.90 35.67
C THR A 24 35.09 -44.69 35.67
N THR A 25 35.56 -43.45 35.82
CA THR A 25 36.47 -43.03 36.92
C THR A 25 36.43 -41.51 37.10
N ASP A 26 36.44 -41.15 38.37
CA ASP A 26 36.41 -39.87 39.08
C ASP A 26 37.46 -38.83 38.64
N LEU A 27 37.08 -37.55 38.52
CA LEU A 27 38.00 -36.41 38.73
C LEU A 27 37.25 -35.09 39.02
N ARG A 28 37.40 -34.71 40.28
CA ARG A 28 37.09 -33.46 41.01
C ARG A 28 36.88 -32.16 40.19
N VAL A 29 35.78 -31.50 40.56
CA VAL A 29 35.64 -30.08 40.94
C VAL A 29 36.35 -29.03 40.07
N LEU A 30 35.56 -28.22 39.35
CA LEU A 30 35.66 -26.76 39.39
C LEU A 30 34.30 -26.15 39.01
N LYS A 31 33.62 -25.61 40.04
CA LYS A 31 32.44 -24.76 39.88
C LYS A 31 32.91 -23.40 39.38
N HIS A 32 32.95 -23.20 38.07
CA HIS A 32 33.00 -21.86 37.49
C HIS A 32 31.62 -21.50 36.98
N GLY A 33 30.89 -20.74 37.80
CA GLY A 33 29.76 -19.95 37.31
C GLY A 33 30.30 -19.00 36.26
N SER A 34 30.03 -19.30 35.00
CA SER A 34 30.24 -18.33 33.92
C SER A 34 29.00 -17.45 33.85
N MET A 35 29.08 -16.33 34.56
CA MET A 35 28.33 -15.11 34.22
C MET A 35 28.73 -14.70 32.80
N PHE A 36 28.13 -15.31 31.78
CA PHE A 36 28.05 -14.64 30.48
C PHE A 36 26.90 -13.65 30.57
N ASP A 37 27.31 -12.44 30.94
CA ASP A 37 26.55 -11.21 31.02
C ASP A 37 25.59 -11.07 29.83
N SER A 38 24.32 -11.43 30.05
CA SER A 38 23.23 -11.28 29.08
C SER A 38 22.81 -9.81 28.86
N LYS A 39 23.68 -8.86 29.26
CA LYS A 39 23.43 -7.42 29.19
C LYS A 39 24.13 -6.74 28.01
N LEU A 40 25.21 -7.30 27.45
CA LEU A 40 25.87 -6.68 26.30
C LEU A 40 25.17 -6.93 24.96
N ILE A 41 24.46 -8.05 24.80
CA ILE A 41 23.73 -8.35 23.54
C ILE A 41 22.46 -7.49 23.40
N ARG A 42 21.93 -6.95 24.50
CA ARG A 42 20.74 -6.07 24.47
C ARG A 42 21.04 -4.61 24.14
N PHE A 43 22.30 -4.17 24.23
CA PHE A 43 22.68 -2.80 23.87
C PHE A 43 23.19 -2.65 22.42
N GLY A 44 23.69 -3.73 21.81
CA GLY A 44 24.17 -3.70 20.42
C GLY A 44 23.07 -3.53 19.37
N PHE A 45 21.88 -4.11 19.59
CA PHE A 45 20.74 -3.96 18.69
C PHE A 45 20.02 -2.61 18.83
N ALA A 46 20.10 -1.95 20.00
CA ALA A 46 19.47 -0.66 20.23
C ALA A 46 20.24 0.50 19.60
N ILE A 47 21.56 0.39 19.46
CA ILE A 47 22.42 1.47 18.94
C ILE A 47 22.48 1.47 17.39
N LEU A 48 22.31 0.33 16.73
CA LEU A 48 22.26 0.26 15.26
C LEU A 48 20.95 0.81 14.65
N LEU A 49 19.90 0.97 15.47
CA LEU A 49 18.61 1.56 15.06
C LEU A 49 18.58 3.09 15.12
N CYS A 50 19.60 3.73 15.71
CA CYS A 50 19.60 5.18 15.95
C CYS A 50 20.49 5.99 15.00
N THR A 51 21.32 5.37 14.14
CA THR A 51 22.36 6.09 13.37
C THR A 51 22.11 6.22 11.87
N ALA A 52 20.94 5.81 11.36
CA ALA A 52 20.58 6.01 9.95
C ALA A 52 19.13 6.52 9.76
N CYS A 53 18.60 7.30 10.69
CA CYS A 53 17.25 7.83 10.59
C CYS A 53 17.26 9.25 10.02
N SER A 54 17.09 9.38 8.70
CA SER A 54 16.48 10.59 8.16
C SER A 54 14.99 10.56 8.57
N PRO A 55 14.46 11.62 9.21
CA PRO A 55 13.05 11.66 9.57
C PRO A 55 12.18 11.58 8.31
N ALA A 56 11.09 10.80 8.38
CA ALA A 56 10.16 10.68 7.26
C ALA A 56 9.65 12.06 6.84
N LYS A 57 9.74 12.37 5.54
CA LYS A 57 9.32 13.68 5.03
C LYS A 57 7.80 13.81 5.19
N LYS A 58 7.37 14.88 5.86
CA LYS A 58 5.95 15.20 6.05
C LYS A 58 5.41 16.20 5.02
N GLU A 59 6.32 16.87 4.32
CA GLU A 59 6.00 17.91 3.36
C GLU A 59 5.33 17.33 2.10
N LEU A 60 4.50 18.15 1.48
CA LEU A 60 3.90 17.91 0.18
C LEU A 60 4.67 18.75 -0.85
N PRO A 61 5.37 18.14 -1.82
CA PRO A 61 6.19 18.87 -2.78
C PRO A 61 5.33 19.68 -3.76
N THR A 62 5.94 20.69 -4.37
CA THR A 62 5.38 21.39 -5.53
C THR A 62 6.38 21.25 -6.67
N PHE A 63 6.05 20.43 -7.68
CA PHE A 63 6.94 20.16 -8.81
C PHE A 63 6.81 21.21 -9.91
N SER A 64 5.61 21.76 -10.09
CA SER A 64 5.32 22.81 -11.07
C SER A 64 4.25 23.76 -10.52
N GLN A 65 4.33 25.03 -10.93
CA GLN A 65 3.31 26.05 -10.65
C GLN A 65 2.15 26.00 -11.65
N ASN A 66 2.37 25.39 -12.82
CA ASN A 66 1.35 25.26 -13.87
C ASN A 66 0.56 23.97 -13.65
N LEU A 67 -0.76 24.10 -13.49
CA LEU A 67 -1.64 22.95 -13.27
C LEU A 67 -1.94 22.24 -14.60
N GLU A 68 -1.73 20.92 -14.65
CA GLU A 68 -1.95 20.09 -15.85
C GLU A 68 -3.37 19.54 -15.99
N CYS A 69 -4.21 19.68 -14.96
CA CYS A 69 -5.59 19.21 -14.94
C CYS A 69 -6.54 20.29 -14.41
N THR A 70 -7.84 20.18 -14.70
CA THR A 70 -8.83 21.10 -14.13
C THR A 70 -9.73 20.40 -13.11
N LYS A 71 -10.37 21.17 -12.22
CA LYS A 71 -11.26 20.61 -11.19
C LYS A 71 -12.45 19.86 -11.76
N GLU A 72 -12.87 20.18 -12.98
CA GLU A 72 -14.00 19.57 -13.69
C GLU A 72 -13.65 18.15 -14.19
N GLU A 73 -12.36 17.87 -14.40
CA GLU A 73 -11.86 16.59 -14.90
C GLU A 73 -11.63 15.58 -13.77
N ILE A 74 -11.60 16.05 -12.53
CA ILE A 74 -11.37 15.22 -11.35
C ILE A 74 -12.71 14.62 -10.88
N PRO A 75 -12.76 13.28 -10.66
CA PRO A 75 -13.90 12.61 -10.04
C PRO A 75 -14.27 13.23 -8.70
N LEU A 76 -15.54 13.09 -8.33
CA LEU A 76 -15.98 13.35 -6.97
C LEU A 76 -15.65 12.13 -6.11
N TRP A 77 -14.79 12.32 -5.11
CA TRP A 77 -14.46 11.26 -4.15
C TRP A 77 -15.44 11.27 -3.00
N ILE A 78 -15.90 10.09 -2.60
CA ILE A 78 -16.76 9.92 -1.43
C ILE A 78 -16.10 8.94 -0.46
N GLN A 79 -15.89 9.38 0.77
CA GLN A 79 -15.18 8.61 1.80
C GLN A 79 -16.02 8.51 3.08
N PRO A 80 -15.97 7.38 3.82
CA PRO A 80 -16.57 7.27 5.14
C PRO A 80 -16.09 8.39 6.08
N ALA A 81 -17.03 9.02 6.80
CA ALA A 81 -16.71 10.14 7.70
C ALA A 81 -15.77 9.71 8.83
N ASP A 82 -15.96 8.51 9.37
CA ASP A 82 -15.15 7.94 10.45
C ASP A 82 -13.69 7.74 10.04
N ASP A 83 -13.43 7.44 8.76
CA ASP A 83 -12.09 7.25 8.22
C ASP A 83 -11.30 8.57 8.14
N ILE A 84 -11.99 9.64 7.70
CA ILE A 84 -11.47 11.00 7.71
C ILE A 84 -11.16 11.43 9.15
N GLU A 85 -12.06 11.14 10.09
CA GLU A 85 -11.90 11.49 11.51
C GLU A 85 -10.78 10.69 12.19
N ALA A 86 -10.53 9.46 11.74
CA ALA A 86 -9.37 8.68 12.13
C ALA A 86 -8.06 9.30 11.60
N GLY A 87 -8.11 10.19 10.60
CA GLY A 87 -6.96 10.87 10.03
C GLY A 87 -6.40 10.18 8.78
N ASN A 88 -7.26 9.49 8.03
CA ASN A 88 -6.99 8.91 6.71
C ASN A 88 -7.56 9.80 5.60
N ASP A 89 -7.70 11.09 5.85
CA ASP A 89 -8.28 12.02 4.89
C ASP A 89 -7.37 12.22 3.68
N LEU A 90 -8.01 12.34 2.51
CA LEU A 90 -7.36 12.73 1.27
C LEU A 90 -6.90 14.20 1.38
N GLU A 91 -5.59 14.42 1.42
CA GLU A 91 -5.04 15.76 1.61
C GLU A 91 -4.90 16.51 0.30
N ILE A 92 -4.41 15.83 -0.75
CA ILE A 92 -4.07 16.46 -2.02
C ILE A 92 -4.09 15.46 -3.17
N ILE A 93 -4.33 15.96 -4.38
CA ILE A 93 -4.25 15.17 -5.61
C ILE A 93 -3.17 15.78 -6.51
N TYR A 94 -2.20 14.96 -6.89
CA TYR A 94 -1.26 15.29 -7.95
C TYR A 94 -1.79 14.75 -9.27
N CYS A 95 -1.69 15.54 -10.33
CA CYS A 95 -2.06 15.13 -11.67
C CYS A 95 -0.91 15.29 -12.65
N ASN A 96 -0.79 14.31 -13.56
CA ASN A 96 0.09 14.38 -14.71
C ASN A 96 -0.70 14.08 -15.99
N GLN A 97 -0.74 15.04 -16.92
CA GLN A 97 -1.41 14.89 -18.21
C GLN A 97 -0.44 14.36 -19.27
N ARG A 98 -0.93 13.43 -20.09
CA ARG A 98 -0.25 12.98 -21.30
C ARG A 98 -1.22 12.91 -22.47
N GLU A 99 -0.83 13.50 -23.59
CA GLU A 99 -1.56 13.35 -24.84
C GLU A 99 -1.45 11.93 -25.38
N THR A 100 -2.50 11.45 -26.03
CA THR A 100 -2.58 10.12 -26.64
C THR A 100 -3.17 10.22 -28.04
N PRO A 101 -2.97 9.24 -28.93
CA PRO A 101 -3.60 9.25 -30.25
C PRO A 101 -5.14 9.31 -30.22
N ASN A 102 -5.76 8.96 -29.08
CA ASN A 102 -7.21 8.84 -28.89
C ASN A 102 -7.82 9.95 -28.02
N GLY A 103 -7.05 10.97 -27.64
CA GLY A 103 -7.47 12.01 -26.69
C GLY A 103 -6.36 12.24 -25.66
N LYS A 104 -6.70 12.36 -24.39
CA LYS A 104 -5.71 12.56 -23.33
C LYS A 104 -5.86 11.57 -22.18
N ARG A 105 -4.77 11.36 -21.46
CA ARG A 105 -4.73 10.53 -20.27
C ARG A 105 -4.25 11.37 -19.09
N LEU A 106 -5.01 11.36 -18.00
CA LEU A 106 -4.59 11.94 -16.72
C LEU A 106 -4.19 10.80 -15.80
N GLU A 107 -2.97 10.86 -15.27
CA GLU A 107 -2.59 10.06 -14.10
C GLU A 107 -2.86 10.90 -12.86
N LEU A 108 -3.64 10.34 -11.93
CA LEU A 108 -3.92 10.96 -10.64
C LEU A 108 -3.18 10.18 -9.56
N SER A 109 -2.47 10.89 -8.69
CA SER A 109 -1.87 10.36 -7.47
C SER A 109 -2.52 11.06 -6.27
N LEU A 110 -3.36 10.31 -5.58
CA LEU A 110 -4.10 10.74 -4.40
C LEU A 110 -3.23 10.52 -3.17
N VAL A 111 -2.97 11.57 -2.40
CA VAL A 111 -2.13 11.50 -1.21
C VAL A 111 -3.01 11.59 0.04
N PHE A 112 -3.05 10.50 0.79
CA PHE A 112 -3.76 10.39 2.05
C PHE A 112 -2.83 10.70 3.22
N ARG A 113 -3.38 11.30 4.27
CA ARG A 113 -2.61 11.72 5.46
C ARG A 113 -1.86 10.56 6.12
N ASP A 114 -2.52 9.41 6.24
CA ASP A 114 -2.01 8.16 6.80
C ASP A 114 -2.89 7.00 6.27
N GLU A 115 -2.66 5.78 6.75
CA GLU A 115 -3.46 4.57 6.46
C GLU A 115 -3.69 3.83 7.78
N LYS A 116 -4.50 4.43 8.65
CA LYS A 116 -4.74 3.91 9.99
C LYS A 116 -5.72 2.76 9.93
N HIS A 117 -5.22 1.58 10.27
CA HIS A 117 -6.06 0.42 10.43
C HIS A 117 -7.09 0.66 11.56
N PRO A 118 -8.33 0.18 11.43
CA PRO A 118 -9.33 0.20 12.52
C PRO A 118 -8.88 -0.49 13.83
N SER A 119 -7.75 -1.21 13.82
CA SER A 119 -7.16 -1.88 14.98
C SER A 119 -5.86 -1.16 15.38
N PHE A 120 -5.90 -0.51 16.53
CA PHE A 120 -4.84 0.36 17.05
C PHE A 120 -3.44 -0.28 17.11
N TRP A 121 -3.36 -1.59 17.42
CA TRP A 121 -2.07 -2.29 17.58
C TRP A 121 -1.42 -2.70 16.25
N LYS A 122 -2.22 -3.06 15.24
CA LYS A 122 -1.70 -3.38 13.90
C LYS A 122 -1.19 -2.13 13.19
N ASP A 123 -1.87 -1.01 13.42
CA ASP A 123 -1.53 0.30 12.86
C ASP A 123 -0.13 0.79 13.31
N ALA A 124 0.20 0.68 14.60
CA ALA A 124 1.47 1.15 15.13
C ALA A 124 2.70 0.45 14.52
N VAL A 125 2.64 -0.87 14.31
CA VAL A 125 3.75 -1.65 13.74
C VAL A 125 3.89 -1.40 12.23
N TYR A 126 2.76 -1.28 11.53
CA TYR A 126 2.73 -1.03 10.09
C TYR A 126 3.23 0.38 9.72
N ARG A 127 2.88 1.40 10.52
CA ARG A 127 3.39 2.78 10.36
C ARG A 127 4.90 2.87 10.53
N ILE A 128 5.48 2.10 11.46
CA ILE A 128 6.93 2.01 11.66
C ILE A 128 7.59 1.35 10.44
N TYR A 129 7.06 0.23 9.96
CA TYR A 129 7.57 -0.45 8.76
C TYR A 129 7.54 0.44 7.50
N ARG A 130 6.42 1.14 7.24
CA ARG A 130 6.28 2.02 6.07
C ARG A 130 7.23 3.22 6.14
N GLY A 131 7.40 3.80 7.34
CA GLY A 131 8.38 4.85 7.57
C GLY A 131 9.81 4.41 7.21
N PHE A 132 10.19 3.17 7.56
CA PHE A 132 11.50 2.61 7.21
C PHE A 132 11.65 2.27 5.73
N LYS A 133 10.62 1.71 5.08
CA LYS A 133 10.72 1.23 3.69
C LYS A 133 10.56 2.32 2.64
N TYR A 134 9.68 3.30 2.89
CA TYR A 134 9.27 4.28 1.89
C TYR A 134 9.66 5.73 2.24
N GLY A 135 10.20 5.99 3.43
CA GLY A 135 10.57 7.34 3.87
C GLY A 135 9.38 8.27 4.11
N ARG A 136 8.14 7.74 4.11
CA ARG A 136 6.89 8.47 4.31
C ARG A 136 5.92 7.69 5.19
N HIS A 137 5.04 8.43 5.87
CA HIS A 137 3.86 7.88 6.56
C HIS A 137 2.55 8.10 5.79
N LYS A 138 2.54 9.08 4.87
CA LYS A 138 1.43 9.31 3.95
C LYS A 138 1.22 8.08 3.09
N ASP A 139 -0.03 7.78 2.75
CA ASP A 139 -0.35 6.80 1.73
C ASP A 139 -0.57 7.49 0.39
N ILE A 140 -0.21 6.82 -0.70
CA ILE A 140 -0.36 7.38 -2.05
C ILE A 140 -0.96 6.30 -2.90
N GLU A 141 -2.12 6.59 -3.49
CA GLU A 141 -2.78 5.71 -4.45
C GLU A 141 -2.89 6.36 -5.80
N SER A 142 -2.70 5.57 -6.85
CA SER A 142 -2.64 6.08 -8.22
C SER A 142 -3.66 5.40 -9.13
N LEU A 143 -4.33 6.21 -9.95
CA LEU A 143 -5.27 5.75 -10.96
C LEU A 143 -5.15 6.59 -12.23
N ARG A 144 -5.76 6.11 -13.32
CA ARG A 144 -5.68 6.80 -14.61
C ARG A 144 -7.06 7.04 -15.19
N LEU A 145 -7.28 8.27 -15.64
CA LEU A 145 -8.45 8.68 -16.38
C LEU A 145 -8.08 8.77 -17.86
N GLN A 146 -8.87 8.15 -18.72
CA GLN A 146 -8.73 8.26 -20.17
C GLN A 146 -9.89 9.09 -20.71
N PHE A 147 -9.55 10.17 -21.39
CA PHE A 147 -10.49 11.02 -22.10
C PHE A 147 -10.40 10.79 -23.60
N SER A 148 -11.53 10.94 -24.28
CA SER A 148 -11.64 10.94 -25.73
C SER A 148 -11.09 12.24 -26.33
N LYS A 149 -11.00 12.31 -27.67
CA LYS A 149 -10.68 13.56 -28.39
C LYS A 149 -11.72 14.66 -28.18
N THR A 150 -12.95 14.32 -27.80
CA THR A 150 -14.01 15.29 -27.52
C THR A 150 -13.93 15.85 -26.10
N GLY A 151 -12.96 15.40 -25.29
CA GLY A 151 -12.81 15.82 -23.89
C GLY A 151 -13.73 15.08 -22.92
N GLU A 152 -14.44 14.05 -23.37
CA GLU A 152 -15.32 13.25 -22.51
C GLU A 152 -14.53 12.12 -21.84
N LEU A 153 -14.80 11.87 -20.55
CA LEU A 153 -14.24 10.72 -19.86
C LEU A 153 -14.73 9.44 -20.56
N SER A 154 -13.79 8.58 -20.94
CA SER A 154 -14.06 7.29 -21.58
C SER A 154 -13.93 6.15 -20.57
N THR A 155 -12.79 6.06 -19.88
CA THR A 155 -12.51 4.99 -18.91
C THR A 155 -11.72 5.47 -17.71
N VAL A 156 -11.88 4.77 -16.59
CA VAL A 156 -11.08 4.90 -15.36
C VAL A 156 -10.36 3.57 -15.13
N HIS A 157 -9.03 3.61 -15.08
CA HIS A 157 -8.19 2.46 -14.82
C HIS A 157 -7.78 2.48 -13.34
N LEU A 158 -8.29 1.50 -12.61
CA LEU A 158 -8.02 1.27 -11.19
C LEU A 158 -7.09 0.06 -11.10
N LYS A 159 -5.78 0.29 -11.22
CA LYS A 159 -4.77 -0.77 -11.12
C LYS A 159 -4.29 -0.90 -9.68
N ASN A 160 -4.44 -2.08 -9.09
CA ASN A 160 -4.08 -2.41 -7.72
C ASN A 160 -4.80 -1.56 -6.66
N VAL A 161 -5.88 -0.88 -7.06
CA VAL A 161 -6.63 0.07 -6.22
C VAL A 161 -8.15 -0.13 -6.33
N TYR A 162 -8.61 -1.21 -6.98
CA TYR A 162 -10.04 -1.53 -7.05
C TYR A 162 -10.50 -2.37 -5.84
N SER A 163 -11.57 -1.93 -5.18
CA SER A 163 -12.15 -2.58 -3.99
C SER A 163 -13.07 -3.75 -4.33
N GLY A 164 -13.72 -3.75 -5.50
CA GLY A 164 -14.79 -4.70 -5.80
C GLY A 164 -15.94 -4.58 -4.79
N ASP A 165 -16.26 -5.70 -4.13
CA ASP A 165 -17.33 -5.77 -3.11
C ASP A 165 -16.82 -5.63 -1.67
N GLN A 166 -15.56 -5.20 -1.49
CA GLN A 166 -14.98 -5.04 -0.16
C GLN A 166 -15.55 -3.82 0.56
N ILE A 167 -15.80 -3.99 1.86
CA ILE A 167 -16.35 -2.97 2.76
C ILE A 167 -15.26 -2.37 3.66
N PHE A 168 -15.61 -1.32 4.39
CA PHE A 168 -14.67 -0.56 5.22
C PHE A 168 -13.97 -1.40 6.27
N SER A 169 -14.69 -2.34 6.89
CA SER A 169 -14.13 -3.21 7.93
C SER A 169 -13.44 -4.48 7.41
N GLN A 170 -13.18 -4.58 6.11
CA GLN A 170 -12.53 -5.75 5.51
C GLN A 170 -11.09 -5.92 6.03
N ASP A 171 -10.76 -7.14 6.49
CA ASP A 171 -9.41 -7.53 6.95
C ASP A 171 -9.20 -9.03 6.66
N PRO A 172 -8.20 -9.43 5.85
CA PRO A 172 -7.31 -8.56 5.08
C PRO A 172 -8.03 -7.90 3.91
N VAL A 173 -7.57 -6.72 3.51
CA VAL A 173 -7.97 -6.08 2.25
C VAL A 173 -7.19 -6.70 1.09
N GLN A 174 -7.88 -7.00 0.00
CA GLN A 174 -7.32 -7.51 -1.25
C GLN A 174 -7.24 -6.39 -2.28
N HIS A 175 -6.17 -6.38 -3.07
CA HIS A 175 -5.99 -5.42 -4.15
C HIS A 175 -6.43 -6.02 -5.48
N PHE A 176 -7.37 -5.36 -6.17
CA PHE A 176 -7.84 -5.78 -7.48
C PHE A 176 -7.52 -4.74 -8.56
N ASP A 177 -7.63 -5.20 -9.81
CA ASP A 177 -7.57 -4.39 -11.01
C ASP A 177 -8.98 -4.25 -11.62
N SER A 178 -9.30 -3.05 -12.11
CA SER A 178 -10.51 -2.85 -12.92
C SER A 178 -10.33 -1.72 -13.93
N VAL A 179 -11.11 -1.79 -15.02
CA VAL A 179 -11.26 -0.71 -15.99
C VAL A 179 -12.74 -0.40 -16.09
N LEU A 180 -13.13 0.72 -15.48
CA LEU A 180 -14.51 1.18 -15.45
C LEU A 180 -14.76 2.07 -16.66
N LYS A 181 -15.84 1.81 -17.38
CA LYS A 181 -16.35 2.70 -18.42
C LYS A 181 -17.15 3.85 -17.80
N ALA A 182 -17.22 4.97 -18.51
CA ALA A 182 -17.89 6.17 -18.02
C ALA A 182 -19.41 5.99 -17.76
N ASP A 183 -20.04 5.02 -18.42
CA ASP A 183 -21.46 4.65 -18.22
C ASP A 183 -21.71 3.80 -16.96
N GLN A 184 -20.66 3.19 -16.39
CA GLN A 184 -20.73 2.44 -15.14
C GLN A 184 -20.65 3.36 -13.90
N LEU A 185 -20.16 4.59 -14.08
CA LEU A 185 -19.97 5.55 -13.00
C LEU A 185 -21.25 6.37 -12.79
N THR A 186 -21.72 6.41 -11.55
CA THR A 186 -22.74 7.38 -11.17
C THR A 186 -22.17 8.79 -11.28
N LYS A 187 -23.04 9.77 -11.57
CA LYS A 187 -22.65 11.16 -11.68
C LYS A 187 -23.38 12.00 -10.63
N GLU A 188 -22.62 12.80 -9.90
CA GLU A 188 -23.13 13.84 -9.01
C GLU A 188 -22.50 15.17 -9.44
N GLU A 189 -23.31 16.22 -9.54
CA GLU A 189 -22.81 17.56 -9.93
C GLU A 189 -22.02 17.54 -11.25
N LYS A 190 -22.44 16.67 -12.19
CA LYS A 190 -21.79 16.40 -13.49
C LYS A 190 -20.42 15.71 -13.41
N LYS A 191 -19.91 15.39 -12.22
CA LYS A 191 -18.67 14.65 -12.02
C LYS A 191 -18.94 13.15 -11.83
N PRO A 192 -18.11 12.26 -12.40
CA PRO A 192 -18.17 10.84 -12.06
C PRO A 192 -17.81 10.65 -10.59
N VAL A 193 -18.51 9.75 -9.92
CA VAL A 193 -18.30 9.44 -8.50
C VAL A 193 -17.41 8.21 -8.36
N LEU A 194 -16.44 8.28 -7.45
CA LEU A 194 -15.66 7.13 -6.99
C LEU A 194 -15.73 7.06 -5.47
N TYR A 195 -16.15 5.91 -4.96
CA TYR A 195 -16.24 5.63 -3.53
C TYR A 195 -14.91 5.06 -3.03
N ILE A 196 -14.43 5.59 -1.91
CA ILE A 196 -13.32 5.04 -1.13
C ILE A 196 -13.94 4.07 -0.13
N ASN A 197 -13.82 2.77 -0.38
CA ASN A 197 -14.60 1.76 0.33
C ASN A 197 -13.88 1.10 1.51
N THR A 198 -12.55 1.15 1.56
CA THR A 198 -11.73 0.47 2.56
C THR A 198 -10.83 1.45 3.29
N TRP A 199 -10.38 1.07 4.49
CA TRP A 199 -9.43 1.86 5.31
C TRP A 199 -8.04 2.01 4.67
N ASN A 200 -7.71 1.17 3.68
CA ASN A 200 -6.50 1.30 2.85
C ASN A 200 -6.78 1.96 1.48
N HIS A 201 -7.84 2.77 1.40
CA HIS A 201 -8.14 3.64 0.26
C HIS A 201 -8.46 2.97 -1.08
N MET A 202 -9.08 1.78 -1.07
CA MET A 202 -9.48 1.11 -2.32
C MET A 202 -10.78 1.72 -2.89
N PHE A 203 -10.82 1.89 -4.21
CA PHE A 203 -11.88 2.60 -4.92
C PHE A 203 -12.90 1.66 -5.59
N SER A 204 -14.14 2.10 -5.78
CA SER A 204 -15.03 1.52 -6.80
C SER A 204 -16.11 2.49 -7.26
N GLU A 205 -16.88 2.07 -8.26
CA GLU A 205 -18.06 2.76 -8.76
C GLU A 205 -19.28 2.65 -7.83
N LYS A 206 -19.24 1.82 -6.79
CA LYS A 206 -20.37 1.56 -5.89
C LYS A 206 -20.04 1.86 -4.44
N ASP A 207 -21.06 2.35 -3.75
CA ASP A 207 -21.05 2.44 -2.29
C ASP A 207 -21.20 1.05 -1.68
N GLN A 208 -20.09 0.49 -1.18
CA GLN A 208 -20.11 -0.79 -0.46
C GLN A 208 -20.40 -0.60 1.03
N ASN A 209 -20.54 0.65 1.50
CA ASN A 209 -20.74 1.00 2.89
C ASN A 209 -22.00 1.86 3.09
N PRO A 210 -23.19 1.43 2.65
CA PRO A 210 -24.40 2.27 2.65
C PRO A 210 -24.84 2.73 4.05
N LYS A 211 -24.43 2.00 5.09
CA LYS A 211 -24.76 2.31 6.49
C LYS A 211 -23.82 3.31 7.15
N LEU A 212 -22.65 3.58 6.55
CA LEU A 212 -21.71 4.56 7.09
C LEU A 212 -22.06 5.97 6.62
N SER A 213 -21.87 6.93 7.52
CA SER A 213 -21.88 8.36 7.16
C SER A 213 -20.73 8.66 6.20
N LYS A 214 -20.94 9.59 5.26
CA LYS A 214 -20.00 9.86 4.18
C LYS A 214 -19.76 11.35 4.02
N LYS A 215 -18.55 11.71 3.60
CA LYS A 215 -18.19 13.07 3.20
C LYS A 215 -17.82 13.04 1.72
N LYS A 216 -18.30 14.06 1.00
CA LYS A 216 -17.88 14.37 -0.36
C LYS A 216 -16.61 15.21 -0.30
N LEU A 217 -15.63 14.87 -1.13
CA LEU A 217 -14.34 15.56 -1.18
C LEU A 217 -14.27 16.35 -2.49
N ASP A 218 -14.95 17.50 -2.51
CA ASP A 218 -15.16 18.35 -3.69
C ASP A 218 -14.10 19.45 -3.86
N ASN A 219 -13.39 19.79 -2.77
CA ASN A 219 -12.44 20.91 -2.70
C ASN A 219 -11.02 20.49 -2.35
N VAL A 220 -10.61 19.30 -2.74
CA VAL A 220 -9.23 18.82 -2.54
C VAL A 220 -8.26 19.68 -3.36
N GLU A 221 -7.12 20.03 -2.77
CA GLU A 221 -6.06 20.77 -3.46
C GLU A 221 -5.53 19.94 -4.66
N LEU A 222 -5.26 20.62 -5.77
CA LEU A 222 -4.68 20.01 -6.96
C LEU A 222 -3.28 20.56 -7.20
N ARG A 223 -2.33 19.67 -7.53
CA ARG A 223 -0.98 20.03 -7.97
C ARG A 223 -0.58 19.22 -9.19
N THR A 224 0.41 19.71 -9.92
CA THR A 224 1.05 18.94 -10.98
C THR A 224 2.14 18.04 -10.41
N GLY A 225 2.14 16.78 -10.81
CA GLY A 225 3.16 15.81 -10.46
C GLY A 225 2.74 14.38 -10.82
N SER A 226 3.73 13.55 -11.13
CA SER A 226 3.59 12.13 -11.38
C SER A 226 3.82 11.29 -10.11
N ARG A 227 3.42 10.02 -10.15
CA ARG A 227 3.72 9.09 -9.06
C ARG A 227 5.23 8.93 -8.87
N GLU A 228 5.97 8.87 -9.97
CA GLU A 228 7.42 8.69 -9.95
C GLU A 228 8.14 9.87 -9.27
N GLU A 229 7.69 11.11 -9.51
CA GLU A 229 8.23 12.30 -8.84
C GLU A 229 7.95 12.31 -7.33
N LEU A 230 6.76 11.87 -6.91
CA LEU A 230 6.42 11.72 -5.49
C LEU A 230 7.32 10.67 -4.82
N ASP A 231 7.47 9.50 -5.43
CA ASP A 231 8.31 8.44 -4.88
C ASP A 231 9.80 8.86 -4.86
N ALA A 232 10.29 9.58 -5.87
CA ALA A 232 11.63 10.16 -5.88
C ALA A 232 11.83 11.19 -4.74
N PHE A 233 10.85 12.08 -4.54
CA PHE A 233 10.87 13.05 -3.45
C PHE A 233 10.94 12.38 -2.08
N TYR A 234 10.11 11.38 -1.82
CA TYR A 234 10.07 10.69 -0.52
C TYR A 234 11.25 9.75 -0.28
N SER A 235 11.77 9.10 -1.33
CA SER A 235 12.96 8.23 -1.24
C SER A 235 14.29 9.00 -1.09
N GLY A 236 14.30 10.31 -1.33
CA GLY A 236 15.52 11.11 -1.29
C GLY A 236 16.41 10.96 -2.53
N SER A 237 15.91 10.30 -3.57
CA SER A 237 16.56 10.17 -4.87
C SER A 237 16.32 11.45 -5.68
N GLN A 238 17.06 12.51 -5.39
CA GLN A 238 17.15 13.67 -6.29
C GLN A 238 18.21 13.33 -7.36
N ASN A 239 17.85 13.44 -8.63
CA ASN A 239 18.83 13.50 -9.73
C ASN A 239 19.59 14.84 -9.68
#